data_AF-A0A4P9YX73-F1
#
_entry.id   AF-A0A4P9YX73-F1
#
_cell.length_a   1.000
_cell.length_b   1.000
_cell.length_c   1.000
_cell.angle_alpha   90.00
_cell.angle_beta   90.00
_cell.angle_gamma   90.00
#
_symmetry.space_group_name_H-M   'P 1'
#
loop_
_entity.id
_entity.type
_entity.pdbx_description
1 polymer ?
#
loop_
_entity_poly.entity_id
_entity_poly.type
_entity_poly.pdbx_seq_one_letter_code
_entity_poly.pdbx_strand_id
1 'polypeptide(L)'
;MRRLIKEDAEYGLYSVALLKKAVTEFSNKCREEKFITREFQFDETQLQRDRQELAELEATKRALHDSLLEWCTINFGEVFASWMHIKFIRTYVESVLRYGLACDYMAGVIKPNPKFLDKLEKTLDGLYGHLEGRYREAGENATAGDDLEEMQHLSLYDKNYRPYVCYTVDWYAADAQGQY
;
A
#
# COMPACT_ATOMS: atom_id res chain seq x y z
N MET A 1 44.39 26.10 -23.10
CA MET A 1 43.52 26.90 -22.20
C MET A 1 42.42 25.98 -21.69
N ARG A 2 42.12 26.00 -20.37
CA ARG A 2 41.01 25.23 -19.75
C ARG A 2 39.92 26.20 -19.29
N ARG A 3 38.64 25.83 -19.45
CA ARG A 3 37.47 26.61 -19.02
C ARG A 3 36.51 25.72 -18.22
N LEU A 4 36.09 26.14 -17.03
CA LEU A 4 35.07 25.43 -16.24
C LEU A 4 33.69 25.61 -16.91
N ILE A 5 32.96 24.50 -17.09
CA ILE A 5 31.59 24.48 -17.65
C ILE A 5 30.56 24.38 -16.54
N LYS A 6 30.73 23.42 -15.63
CA LYS A 6 29.81 23.12 -14.54
C LYS A 6 30.56 22.48 -13.39
N GLU A 7 30.07 22.66 -12.17
CA GLU A 7 30.64 22.10 -10.95
C GLU A 7 29.49 21.49 -10.13
N ASP A 8 29.74 20.34 -9.53
CA ASP A 8 28.89 19.73 -8.52
C ASP A 8 29.68 19.56 -7.21
N ALA A 9 29.11 18.91 -6.20
CA ALA A 9 29.73 18.80 -4.87
C ALA A 9 31.02 17.94 -4.86
N GLU A 10 31.27 17.14 -5.89
CA GLU A 10 32.37 16.17 -5.94
C GLU A 10 33.30 16.37 -7.15
N TYR A 11 32.81 16.97 -8.24
CA TYR A 11 33.50 17.07 -9.53
C TYR A 11 33.31 18.42 -10.21
N GLY A 12 34.36 18.85 -10.93
CA GLY A 12 34.33 19.99 -11.84
C GLY A 12 34.44 19.53 -13.30
N LEU A 13 33.49 19.93 -14.15
CA LEU A 13 33.51 19.67 -15.59
C LEU A 13 34.26 20.79 -16.32
N TYR A 14 35.37 20.45 -16.97
CA TYR A 14 36.20 21.40 -17.71
C TYR A 14 36.18 21.13 -19.23
N SER A 15 36.17 22.22 -20.00
CA SER A 15 36.48 22.22 -21.44
C SER A 15 37.97 22.49 -21.64
N VAL A 16 38.62 21.70 -22.50
CA VAL A 16 40.03 21.86 -22.85
C VAL A 16 40.18 21.85 -24.38
N ALA A 17 40.86 22.86 -24.91
CA ALA A 17 41.22 22.91 -26.33
C ALA A 17 42.59 22.23 -26.55
N LEU A 18 42.63 21.21 -27.41
CA LEU A 18 43.80 20.37 -27.69
C LEU A 18 43.97 20.16 -29.21
N LEU A 19 45.19 19.87 -29.64
CA LEU A 19 45.46 19.40 -31.00
C LEU A 19 45.00 17.95 -31.17
N LYS A 20 44.37 17.61 -32.30
CA LYS A 20 43.83 16.25 -32.57
C LYS A 20 44.85 15.12 -32.36
N LYS A 21 46.12 15.35 -32.71
CA LYS A 21 47.20 14.36 -32.55
C LYS A 21 47.59 14.11 -31.08
N ALA A 22 47.31 15.06 -30.19
CA ALA A 22 47.69 15.00 -28.78
C ALA A 22 46.56 14.48 -27.87
N VAL A 23 45.38 14.14 -28.43
CA VAL A 23 44.20 13.72 -27.65
C VAL A 23 44.46 12.43 -26.88
N THR A 24 45.11 11.44 -27.51
CA THR A 24 45.44 10.16 -26.89
C THR A 24 46.46 10.32 -25.76
N GLU A 25 47.53 11.09 -25.98
CA GLU A 25 48.54 11.36 -24.95
C GLU A 25 47.94 12.13 -23.76
N PHE A 26 47.09 13.13 -24.03
CA PHE A 26 46.40 13.89 -23.00
C PHE A 26 45.44 13.03 -22.18
N SER A 27 44.65 12.16 -22.84
CA SER A 27 43.72 11.25 -22.16
C SER A 27 44.45 10.29 -21.21
N ASN A 28 45.61 9.77 -21.62
CA ASN A 28 46.43 8.90 -20.77
C ASN A 28 46.96 9.64 -19.54
N LYS A 29 47.53 10.85 -19.72
CA LYS A 29 47.99 11.69 -18.60
C LYS A 29 46.85 12.10 -17.66
N CYS A 30 45.67 12.39 -18.19
CA CYS A 30 44.49 12.65 -17.36
C CYS A 30 44.12 11.45 -16.49
N ARG A 31 44.20 10.23 -17.02
CA ARG A 31 43.92 9.01 -16.24
C ARG A 31 44.97 8.76 -15.15
N GLU A 32 46.25 9.03 -15.43
CA GLU A 32 47.34 8.95 -14.45
C GLU A 32 47.10 9.91 -13.27
N GLU A 33 46.64 11.12 -13.57
CA GLU A 33 46.30 12.15 -12.57
C GLU A 33 44.86 12.02 -12.02
N LYS A 34 44.21 10.88 -12.25
CA LYS A 34 42.85 10.54 -11.76
C LYS A 34 41.72 11.46 -12.26
N PHE A 35 41.92 12.14 -13.38
CA PHE A 35 40.84 12.83 -14.10
C PHE A 35 40.08 11.86 -15.02
N ILE A 36 38.76 12.06 -15.11
CA ILE A 36 37.88 11.27 -15.98
C ILE A 36 37.66 12.03 -17.29
N THR A 37 38.17 11.48 -18.40
CA THR A 37 37.97 12.04 -19.74
C THR A 37 36.66 11.53 -20.32
N ARG A 38 35.72 12.44 -20.64
CA ARG A 38 34.45 12.11 -21.29
C ARG A 38 34.56 12.28 -22.81
N GLU A 39 34.30 11.21 -23.54
CA GLU A 39 34.16 11.29 -24.99
C GLU A 39 32.82 11.98 -25.32
N PHE A 40 32.89 13.14 -25.96
CA PHE A 40 31.73 13.91 -26.34
C PHE A 40 31.95 14.47 -27.74
N GLN A 41 31.08 14.08 -28.66
CA GLN A 41 30.97 14.70 -29.97
C GLN A 41 29.71 15.56 -29.95
N PHE A 42 29.88 16.85 -30.18
CA PHE A 42 28.75 17.77 -30.21
C PHE A 42 28.01 17.59 -31.54
N ASP A 43 26.78 17.12 -31.47
CA ASP A 43 25.85 17.04 -32.59
C ASP A 43 24.59 17.87 -32.25
N GLU A 44 24.41 18.99 -32.94
CA GLU A 44 23.25 19.88 -32.75
C GLU A 44 21.94 19.18 -33.09
N THR A 45 21.95 18.27 -34.07
CA THR A 45 20.75 17.55 -34.49
C THR A 45 20.32 16.53 -33.44
N GLN A 46 21.29 15.84 -32.82
CA GLN A 46 21.03 14.93 -31.72
C GLN A 46 20.53 15.69 -30.49
N LEU A 47 21.16 16.81 -30.12
CA LEU A 47 20.72 17.62 -28.98
C LEU A 47 19.29 18.15 -29.14
N GLN A 48 18.89 18.55 -30.35
CA GLN A 48 17.52 18.99 -30.62
C GLN A 48 16.53 17.83 -30.51
N ARG A 49 16.87 16.65 -31.04
CA ARG A 49 16.04 15.44 -30.90
C ARG A 49 15.85 15.05 -29.45
N ASP A 50 16.93 15.00 -28.66
CA ASP A 50 16.87 14.63 -27.24
C ASP A 50 15.98 15.62 -26.45
N ARG A 51 16.05 16.92 -26.77
CA ARG A 51 15.19 17.94 -26.15
C ARG A 51 13.73 17.77 -26.53
N GLN A 52 13.44 17.46 -27.79
CA GLN A 52 12.09 17.23 -28.25
C GLN A 52 11.51 15.95 -27.65
N GLU A 53 12.28 14.86 -27.62
CA GLU A 53 11.90 13.60 -27.00
C GLU A 53 11.60 13.76 -25.50
N LEU A 54 12.45 14.50 -24.77
CA LEU A 54 12.19 14.80 -23.36
C LEU A 54 10.87 15.57 -23.16
N ALA A 55 10.61 16.59 -24.00
CA ALA A 55 9.38 17.36 -23.91
C ALA A 55 8.14 16.52 -24.24
N GLU A 56 8.23 15.66 -25.26
CA GLU A 56 7.17 14.72 -25.64
C GLU A 56 6.91 13.71 -24.51
N LEU A 57 7.97 13.10 -23.95
CA LEU A 57 7.87 12.17 -22.82
C LEU A 57 7.25 12.82 -21.58
N GLU A 58 7.63 14.06 -21.25
CA GLU A 58 7.03 14.78 -20.13
C GLU A 58 5.54 15.06 -20.36
N ALA A 59 5.14 15.43 -21.57
CA ALA A 59 3.75 15.65 -21.92
C ALA A 59 2.94 14.35 -21.85
N THR A 60 3.46 13.25 -22.42
CA THR A 60 2.83 11.92 -22.36
C THR A 60 2.70 11.43 -20.93
N LYS A 61 3.75 11.60 -20.11
CA LYS A 61 3.72 11.23 -18.68
C LYS A 61 2.59 11.95 -17.95
N ARG A 62 2.44 13.27 -18.15
CA ARG A 62 1.37 14.05 -17.50
C ARG A 62 -0.01 13.58 -17.95
N ALA A 63 -0.21 13.43 -19.25
CA ALA A 63 -1.49 12.96 -19.80
C ALA A 63 -1.89 11.57 -19.27
N LEU A 64 -0.94 10.63 -19.24
CA LEU A 64 -1.18 9.27 -18.72
C LEU A 64 -1.45 9.28 -17.21
N HIS A 65 -0.72 10.09 -16.46
CA HIS A 65 -0.92 10.22 -15.02
C HIS A 65 -2.32 10.72 -14.69
N ASP A 66 -2.78 11.76 -15.39
CA ASP A 66 -4.09 12.35 -15.15
C ASP A 66 -5.21 11.37 -15.53
N SER A 67 -5.08 10.70 -16.68
CA SER A 67 -6.03 9.66 -17.10
C SER A 67 -6.06 8.48 -16.12
N LEU A 68 -4.91 8.06 -15.60
CA LEU A 68 -4.82 6.99 -14.61
C LEU A 68 -5.50 7.40 -13.30
N LEU A 69 -5.29 8.62 -12.82
CA LEU A 69 -5.92 9.09 -11.59
C LEU A 69 -7.45 9.16 -11.71
N GLU A 70 -7.96 9.65 -12.83
CA GLU A 70 -9.40 9.68 -13.11
C GLU A 70 -9.96 8.25 -13.09
N TRP A 71 -9.32 7.33 -13.82
CA TRP A 71 -9.72 5.93 -13.88
C TRP A 71 -9.67 5.25 -12.50
N CYS A 72 -8.58 5.42 -11.76
CA CYS A 72 -8.44 4.87 -10.42
C CYS A 72 -9.49 5.42 -9.44
N THR A 73 -9.82 6.71 -9.52
CA THR A 73 -10.81 7.33 -8.63
C THR A 73 -12.21 6.75 -8.86
N ILE A 74 -12.60 6.56 -10.13
CA ILE A 74 -13.89 5.96 -10.50
C ILE A 74 -13.96 4.51 -10.03
N ASN A 75 -12.94 3.70 -10.38
CA ASN A 75 -12.95 2.27 -10.07
C ASN A 75 -12.74 1.98 -8.58
N PHE A 76 -12.05 2.86 -7.84
CA PHE A 76 -11.87 2.69 -6.39
C PHE A 76 -13.22 2.68 -5.65
N GLY A 77 -14.16 3.53 -6.04
CA GLY A 77 -15.50 3.56 -5.44
C GLY A 77 -16.25 2.25 -5.61
N GLU A 78 -16.20 1.66 -6.80
CA GLU A 78 -16.86 0.39 -7.11
C GLU A 78 -16.24 -0.80 -6.39
N VAL A 79 -14.91 -0.85 -6.35
CA VAL A 79 -14.15 -1.89 -5.64
C VAL A 79 -14.37 -1.78 -4.13
N PHE A 80 -14.35 -0.56 -3.58
CA PHE A 80 -14.62 -0.33 -2.15
C PHE A 80 -16.04 -0.72 -1.78
N ALA A 81 -17.03 -0.35 -2.60
CA ALA A 81 -18.42 -0.75 -2.38
C ALA A 81 -18.54 -2.28 -2.40
N SER A 82 -17.96 -2.95 -3.40
CA SER A 82 -17.98 -4.41 -3.51
C SER A 82 -17.32 -5.10 -2.30
N TRP A 83 -16.19 -4.56 -1.83
CA TRP A 83 -15.53 -5.04 -0.61
C TRP A 83 -16.41 -4.91 0.64
N MET A 84 -17.09 -3.77 0.80
CA MET A 84 -18.05 -3.56 1.89
C MET A 84 -19.27 -4.49 1.79
N HIS A 85 -19.77 -4.77 0.58
CA HIS A 85 -20.85 -5.75 0.40
C HIS A 85 -20.42 -7.14 0.87
N ILE A 86 -19.21 -7.59 0.55
CA ILE A 86 -18.68 -8.87 1.02
C ILE A 86 -18.60 -8.89 2.56
N LYS A 87 -18.13 -7.81 3.19
CA LYS A 87 -18.09 -7.69 4.65
C LYS A 87 -19.48 -7.75 5.27
N PHE A 88 -20.46 -7.09 4.67
CA PHE A 88 -21.84 -7.12 5.14
C PHE A 88 -22.46 -8.52 5.02
N ILE A 89 -22.29 -9.19 3.87
CA ILE A 89 -22.74 -10.58 3.67
C ILE A 89 -22.11 -11.50 4.70
N ARG A 90 -20.79 -11.36 4.94
CA ARG A 90 -20.09 -12.14 5.96
C ARG A 90 -20.66 -11.91 7.36
N THR A 91 -20.93 -10.65 7.71
CA THR A 91 -21.57 -10.26 8.99
C THR A 91 -22.96 -10.88 9.14
N TYR A 92 -23.75 -10.87 8.06
CA TYR A 92 -25.08 -11.44 8.04
C TYR A 92 -25.06 -12.97 8.21
N VAL A 93 -24.21 -13.67 7.42
CA VAL A 93 -24.07 -15.13 7.51
C VAL A 93 -23.61 -15.56 8.90
N GLU A 94 -22.62 -14.87 9.47
CA GLU A 94 -22.14 -15.14 10.83
C GLU A 94 -23.24 -14.89 11.89
N SER A 95 -24.05 -13.83 11.72
CA SER A 95 -25.16 -13.54 12.62
C SER A 95 -26.23 -14.63 12.59
N VAL A 96 -26.55 -15.14 11.40
CA VAL A 96 -27.48 -16.27 11.23
C VAL A 96 -26.92 -17.56 11.87
N LEU A 97 -25.62 -17.83 11.69
CA LEU A 97 -24.98 -19.01 12.28
C LEU A 97 -24.92 -18.95 13.82
N ARG A 98 -24.71 -17.75 14.40
CA ARG A 98 -24.59 -17.60 15.87
C ARG A 98 -25.94 -17.47 16.58
N TYR A 99 -26.87 -16.70 16.02
CA TYR A 99 -28.12 -16.33 16.70
C TYR A 99 -29.36 -17.09 16.18
N GLY A 100 -29.22 -17.81 15.07
CA GLY A 100 -30.28 -18.60 14.45
C GLY A 100 -31.31 -17.73 13.70
N LEU A 101 -32.31 -18.37 13.10
CA LEU A 101 -33.26 -17.69 12.22
C LEU A 101 -34.29 -16.86 12.99
N ALA A 102 -34.01 -15.56 13.13
CA ALA A 102 -34.98 -14.47 13.25
C ALA A 102 -34.31 -13.22 12.65
N CYS A 103 -34.91 -12.59 11.63
CA CYS A 103 -34.25 -11.57 10.80
C CYS A 103 -34.04 -10.20 11.46
N ASP A 104 -34.28 -10.06 12.75
CA ASP A 104 -34.22 -8.77 13.44
C ASP A 104 -32.79 -8.50 13.96
N TYR A 105 -31.85 -8.35 13.03
CA TYR A 105 -30.48 -7.94 13.33
C TYR A 105 -30.28 -6.45 13.12
N MET A 106 -29.56 -5.81 14.04
CA MET A 106 -29.05 -4.45 13.87
C MET A 106 -27.55 -4.51 13.62
N ALA A 107 -27.14 -4.27 12.38
CA ALA A 107 -25.73 -4.09 12.02
C ALA A 107 -25.40 -2.60 11.94
N GLY A 108 -24.20 -2.22 12.39
CA GLY A 108 -23.73 -0.85 12.37
C GLY A 108 -22.22 -0.76 12.21
N VAL A 109 -21.74 0.38 11.74
CA VAL A 109 -20.31 0.67 11.61
C VAL A 109 -19.90 1.64 12.72
N ILE A 110 -18.88 1.27 13.48
CA ILE A 110 -18.33 2.11 14.54
C ILE A 110 -16.93 2.55 14.11
N LYS A 111 -16.67 3.86 14.13
CA LYS A 111 -15.32 4.41 13.97
C LYS A 111 -14.71 4.64 15.37
N PRO A 112 -13.89 3.71 15.89
CA PRO A 112 -13.29 3.88 17.21
C PRO A 112 -12.23 4.97 17.20
N ASN A 113 -12.05 5.64 18.34
CA ASN A 113 -10.86 6.43 18.58
C ASN A 113 -9.73 5.47 19.00
N PRO A 114 -8.56 5.48 18.35
CA PRO A 114 -7.48 4.52 18.62
C PRO A 114 -7.03 4.53 20.09
N LYS A 115 -7.16 5.66 20.79
CA LYS A 115 -6.80 5.77 22.22
C LYS A 115 -7.78 5.06 23.16
N PHE A 116 -9.00 4.80 22.72
CA PHE A 116 -10.09 4.25 23.53
C PHE A 116 -10.60 2.90 23.01
N LEU A 117 -9.85 2.25 22.12
CA LEU A 117 -10.23 0.98 21.52
C LEU A 117 -10.41 -0.11 22.59
N ASP A 118 -9.43 -0.31 23.47
CA ASP A 118 -9.53 -1.28 24.58
C ASP A 118 -10.73 -1.02 25.51
N LYS A 119 -11.09 0.26 25.73
CA LYS A 119 -12.22 0.63 26.58
C LYS A 119 -13.54 0.36 25.87
N LEU A 120 -13.62 0.65 24.57
CA LEU A 120 -14.79 0.34 23.75
C LEU A 120 -15.04 -1.15 23.73
N GLU A 121 -14.00 -1.95 23.46
CA GLU A 121 -14.06 -3.40 23.43
C GLU A 121 -14.59 -3.98 24.75
N LYS A 122 -13.98 -3.60 25.89
CA LYS A 122 -14.45 -4.03 27.22
C LYS A 122 -15.90 -3.64 27.50
N THR A 123 -16.34 -2.48 27.00
CA THR A 123 -17.73 -2.02 27.18
C THR A 123 -18.69 -2.86 26.35
N LEU A 124 -18.34 -3.17 25.09
CA LEU A 124 -19.14 -4.00 24.21
C LEU A 124 -19.21 -5.45 24.71
N ASP A 125 -18.09 -6.01 25.18
CA ASP A 125 -18.04 -7.35 25.77
C ASP A 125 -18.96 -7.43 27.00
N GLY A 126 -18.99 -6.38 27.84
CA GLY A 126 -19.89 -6.30 29.00
C GLY A 126 -21.38 -6.19 28.66
N LEU A 127 -21.74 -5.43 27.62
CA LEU A 127 -23.13 -5.26 27.18
C LEU A 127 -23.68 -6.51 26.48
N TYR A 128 -22.85 -7.13 25.64
CA TYR A 128 -23.26 -8.22 24.75
C TYR A 128 -22.84 -9.61 25.23
N GLY A 129 -22.16 -9.75 26.37
CA GLY A 129 -21.74 -11.05 26.91
C GLY A 129 -22.88 -12.05 27.11
N HIS A 130 -24.11 -11.58 27.32
CA HIS A 130 -25.30 -12.45 27.42
C HIS A 130 -25.62 -13.22 26.12
N LEU A 131 -25.13 -12.74 24.96
CA LEU A 131 -25.37 -13.37 23.65
C LEU A 131 -24.55 -14.66 23.44
N GLU A 132 -23.54 -14.92 24.28
CA GLU A 132 -22.79 -16.19 24.26
C GLU A 132 -23.63 -17.39 24.71
N GLY A 133 -24.80 -17.16 25.32
CA GLY A 133 -25.63 -18.19 25.96
C GLY A 133 -25.78 -19.47 25.15
N ARG A 134 -26.07 -19.40 23.84
CA ARG A 134 -26.22 -20.61 23.00
C ARG A 134 -24.90 -21.33 22.69
N TYR A 135 -23.80 -20.60 22.51
CA TYR A 135 -22.48 -21.21 22.29
C TYR A 135 -21.94 -21.84 23.59
N ARG A 136 -22.24 -21.22 24.73
CA ARG A 136 -21.84 -21.67 26.06
C ARG A 136 -22.69 -22.83 26.58
N GLU A 137 -24.02 -22.78 26.39
CA GLU A 137 -24.94 -23.87 26.72
C GLU A 137 -24.74 -25.09 25.81
N ALA A 138 -24.42 -24.89 24.53
CA ALA A 138 -24.03 -25.99 23.64
C ALA A 138 -22.69 -26.62 24.07
N GLY A 139 -21.74 -25.83 24.57
CA GLY A 139 -20.47 -26.34 25.13
C GLY A 139 -20.62 -27.08 26.47
N GLU A 140 -21.60 -26.71 27.30
CA GLU A 140 -21.88 -27.37 28.58
C GLU A 140 -22.78 -28.62 28.44
N ASN A 141 -23.69 -28.66 27.45
CA ASN A 141 -24.61 -29.77 27.19
C ASN A 141 -24.22 -30.70 26.03
N ALA A 142 -23.09 -30.45 25.36
CA ALA A 142 -22.62 -31.34 24.29
C ALA A 142 -22.17 -32.68 24.87
N THR A 143 -23.09 -33.65 24.85
CA THR A 143 -22.75 -35.06 24.82
C THR A 143 -21.84 -35.30 23.61
N ALA A 144 -20.65 -35.86 23.86
CA ALA A 144 -19.62 -36.16 22.87
C ALA A 144 -20.22 -36.68 21.55
N GLY A 145 -20.30 -35.78 20.57
CA GLY A 145 -20.89 -36.00 19.26
C GLY A 145 -20.32 -34.96 18.29
N ASP A 146 -20.41 -35.29 17.00
CA ASP A 146 -19.83 -34.62 15.82
C ASP A 146 -19.88 -33.07 15.86
N ASP A 147 -20.95 -32.50 16.43
CA ASP A 147 -21.17 -31.05 16.56
C ASP A 147 -20.13 -30.33 17.44
N LEU A 148 -19.52 -31.02 18.42
CA LEU A 148 -18.50 -30.44 19.31
C LEU A 148 -17.15 -30.23 18.59
N GLU A 149 -16.82 -31.12 17.65
CA GLU A 149 -15.55 -31.05 16.90
C GLU A 149 -15.59 -29.96 15.84
N GLU A 150 -16.73 -29.77 15.14
CA GLU A 150 -16.93 -28.64 14.22
C GLU A 150 -16.93 -27.28 14.94
N MET A 151 -17.56 -27.20 16.12
CA MET A 151 -17.56 -25.98 16.94
C MET A 151 -16.20 -25.67 17.58
N GLN A 152 -15.45 -26.68 18.05
CA GLN A 152 -14.08 -26.50 18.51
C GLN A 152 -13.18 -26.05 17.36
N HIS A 153 -13.40 -26.55 16.15
CA HIS A 153 -12.70 -26.05 14.97
C HIS A 153 -13.00 -24.56 14.72
N LEU A 154 -14.26 -24.11 14.78
CA LEU A 154 -14.57 -22.68 14.66
C LEU A 154 -13.95 -21.81 15.77
N SER A 155 -13.96 -22.30 17.01
CA SER A 155 -13.40 -21.59 18.17
C SER A 155 -11.87 -21.56 18.21
N LEU A 156 -11.18 -22.53 17.61
CA LEU A 156 -9.72 -22.60 17.59
C LEU A 156 -9.09 -21.70 16.52
N TYR A 157 -9.83 -21.34 15.46
CA TYR A 157 -9.32 -20.50 14.37
C TYR A 157 -9.43 -18.99 14.65
N ASP A 158 -10.24 -18.53 15.61
CA ASP A 158 -10.46 -17.10 15.84
C ASP A 158 -9.97 -16.67 17.24
N LYS A 159 -8.71 -16.24 17.30
CA LYS A 159 -8.13 -15.62 18.53
C LYS A 159 -8.87 -14.36 18.98
N ASN A 160 -9.80 -13.86 18.17
CA ASN A 160 -10.61 -12.67 18.41
C ASN A 160 -12.09 -13.00 18.59
N TYR A 161 -12.43 -14.21 19.04
CA TYR A 161 -13.83 -14.56 19.33
C TYR A 161 -14.44 -13.58 20.35
N ARG A 162 -15.62 -13.07 20.00
CA ARG A 162 -16.41 -12.15 20.82
C ARG A 162 -17.88 -12.59 20.87
N PRO A 163 -18.63 -12.24 21.93
CA PRO A 163 -20.07 -12.50 22.05
C PRO A 163 -20.91 -11.96 20.88
N TYR A 164 -20.42 -10.88 20.25
CA TYR A 164 -21.05 -10.19 19.13
C TYR A 164 -20.26 -10.40 17.83
N VAL A 165 -20.96 -10.39 16.69
CA VAL A 165 -20.32 -10.43 15.38
C VAL A 165 -19.61 -9.11 15.11
N CYS A 166 -18.30 -9.16 14.88
CA CYS A 166 -17.49 -7.99 14.60
C CYS A 166 -16.45 -8.30 13.52
N TYR A 167 -16.33 -7.40 12.54
CA TYR A 167 -15.26 -7.45 11.56
C TYR A 167 -14.55 -6.10 11.49
N THR A 168 -13.22 -6.13 11.46
CA THR A 168 -12.42 -4.93 11.24
C THR A 168 -12.47 -4.54 9.75
N VAL A 169 -12.55 -3.24 9.54
CA VAL A 169 -12.42 -2.60 8.23
C VAL A 169 -11.19 -1.71 8.29
N ASP A 170 -10.08 -2.24 7.78
CA ASP A 170 -8.81 -1.53 7.73
C ASP A 170 -8.84 -0.56 6.54
N TRP A 171 -9.20 0.69 6.83
CA TRP A 171 -9.33 1.75 5.82
C TRP A 171 -8.02 2.55 5.62
N TYR A 172 -7.02 2.33 6.48
CA TYR A 172 -5.71 2.93 6.34
C TYR A 172 -4.83 2.09 5.41
N ALA A 173 -4.91 2.36 4.11
CA ALA A 173 -3.92 1.86 3.16
C ALA A 173 -2.53 2.55 3.30
N ALA A 174 -2.43 3.63 4.10
CA ALA A 174 -1.24 4.50 4.14
C ALA A 174 -0.48 4.56 5.48
N ASP A 175 -1.02 4.07 6.60
CA ASP A 175 -0.29 4.10 7.89
C ASP A 175 0.61 2.87 8.13
N ALA A 176 0.75 2.00 7.13
CA ALA A 176 1.77 0.94 7.12
C ALA A 176 3.18 1.45 6.74
N GLN A 177 3.36 2.75 6.48
CA GLN A 177 4.67 3.36 6.20
C GLN A 177 4.97 4.55 7.12
N GLY A 178 4.96 4.28 8.42
CA GLY A 178 5.70 5.06 9.41
C GLY A 178 7.07 4.42 9.68
N GLN A 179 7.91 4.29 8.65
CA GLN A 179 9.38 4.10 8.68
C GLN A 179 9.82 3.66 7.28
N TYR A 180 10.33 4.59 6.46
CA TYR A 180 11.63 4.60 5.78
C TYR A 180 11.75 5.90 4.97
#